data_AF-A0AB74CV60-F1
#
_entry.id   AF-A0AB74CV60-F1
#
_cell.length_a   1.000
_cell.length_b   1.000
_cell.length_c   1.000
_cell.angle_alpha   90.00
_cell.angle_beta   90.00
_cell.angle_gamma   90.00
#
_symmetry.space_group_name_H-M   'P 1'
#
loop_
_entity.id
_entity.type
_entity.pdbx_description
1 polymer ?
#
loop_
_entity_poly.entity_id
_entity_poly.type
_entity_poly.pdbx_seq_one_letter_code
_entity_poly.pdbx_strand_id
1 'polypeptide(L)'
;MVYNNDMVEHIIERPHLQEFSYCSNGFEKNYKSRIVINGIKVGKYISEIAILNTSSTEYPRIKIKGMLHRLDEETKRSWGIEG
;
A
#
# COMPACT_ATOMS: atom_id res chain seq x y z
N MET A 1 10.66 -5.73 -24.63
CA MET A 1 9.28 -5.81 -24.12
C MET A 1 9.38 -5.88 -22.60
N VAL A 2 9.05 -4.81 -21.88
CA VAL A 2 9.34 -4.69 -20.44
C VAL A 2 8.17 -5.24 -19.64
N TYR A 3 8.43 -6.33 -18.92
CA TYR A 3 7.68 -7.02 -17.87
C TYR A 3 6.49 -6.25 -17.24
N ASN A 4 5.29 -6.37 -17.82
CA ASN A 4 4.03 -6.02 -17.16
C ASN A 4 3.38 -7.22 -16.45
N ASN A 5 3.92 -8.43 -16.58
CA ASN A 5 3.33 -9.65 -16.01
C ASN A 5 3.52 -9.82 -14.49
N ASP A 6 4.37 -9.01 -13.87
CA ASP A 6 4.75 -9.17 -12.46
C ASP A 6 4.01 -8.25 -11.49
N MET A 7 3.22 -7.29 -12.02
CA MET A 7 2.43 -6.37 -11.20
C MET A 7 1.10 -7.02 -10.81
N VAL A 8 0.89 -7.18 -9.50
CA VAL A 8 -0.32 -7.75 -8.93
C VAL A 8 -1.04 -6.68 -8.12
N GLU A 9 -2.36 -6.71 -8.17
CA GLU A 9 -3.23 -5.86 -7.36
C GLU A 9 -3.67 -6.61 -6.11
N HIS A 10 -3.72 -5.92 -4.97
CA HIS A 10 -4.22 -6.47 -3.72
C HIS A 10 -5.03 -5.43 -2.96
N ILE A 11 -6.04 -5.88 -2.24
CA ILE A 11 -6.87 -5.03 -1.39
C ILE A 11 -6.51 -5.31 0.06
N ILE A 12 -6.01 -4.29 0.75
CA ILE A 12 -5.79 -4.31 2.18
C ILE A 12 -7.05 -3.74 2.84
N GLU A 13 -7.74 -4.57 3.60
CA GLU A 13 -8.95 -4.23 4.34
C GLU A 13 -8.90 -4.91 5.72
N ARG A 14 -9.90 -4.65 6.57
CA ARG A 14 -9.98 -5.31 7.90
C ARG A 14 -9.92 -6.84 7.74
N PRO A 15 -9.19 -7.57 8.61
CA PRO A 15 -8.43 -7.09 9.77
C PRO A 15 -6.99 -6.63 9.45
N HIS A 16 -6.53 -6.79 8.20
CA HIS A 16 -5.18 -6.46 7.74
C HIS A 16 -4.94 -4.97 7.57
N LEU A 17 -5.98 -4.14 7.55
CA LEU A 17 -5.84 -2.69 7.65
C LEU A 17 -6.18 -2.21 9.05
N GLN A 18 -5.15 -1.90 9.85
CA GLN A 18 -5.28 -1.40 11.22
C GLN A 18 -5.04 0.10 11.29
N GLU A 19 -4.07 0.60 10.53
CA GLU A 19 -3.78 2.02 10.40
C GLU A 19 -3.32 2.38 8.99
N PHE A 20 -3.65 3.61 8.57
CA PHE A 20 -3.22 4.19 7.31
C PHE A 20 -2.83 5.64 7.56
N SER A 21 -1.62 6.01 7.16
CA SER A 21 -1.10 7.38 7.28
C SER A 21 -0.54 7.86 5.95
N TYR A 22 -0.98 9.05 5.52
CA TYR A 22 -0.50 9.72 4.33
C TYR A 22 0.09 11.09 4.71
N CYS A 23 1.42 11.22 4.65
CA CYS A 23 2.09 12.51 4.85
C CYS A 23 2.43 13.16 3.50
N SER A 24 1.66 14.17 3.10
CA SER A 24 2.02 15.11 2.03
C SER A 24 2.48 16.43 2.62
N ASN A 25 3.74 16.53 3.03
CA ASN A 25 4.31 17.85 3.28
C ASN A 25 4.64 18.47 1.92
N GLY A 26 3.73 19.33 1.42
CA GLY A 26 3.86 20.03 0.14
C GLY A 26 5.01 21.04 0.05
N PHE A 27 5.86 21.14 1.07
CA PHE A 27 6.98 22.08 1.14
C PHE A 27 8.32 21.49 0.68
N GLU A 28 8.46 20.17 0.59
CA GLU A 28 9.73 19.54 0.23
C GLU A 28 9.62 18.82 -1.12
N LYS A 29 10.09 19.48 -2.17
CA LYS A 29 10.19 18.97 -3.55
C LYS A 29 10.97 17.63 -3.69
N ASN A 30 11.50 17.08 -2.61
CA ASN A 30 12.39 15.92 -2.59
C ASN A 30 11.93 14.74 -1.69
N TYR A 31 10.84 14.86 -0.92
CA TYR A 31 10.32 13.69 -0.18
C TYR A 31 9.10 13.12 -0.90
N LYS A 32 9.33 12.02 -1.62
CA LYS A 32 8.27 11.09 -2.07
C LYS A 32 7.27 10.92 -0.92
N SER A 33 5.99 11.21 -1.17
CA SER A 33 4.89 11.08 -0.20
C SER A 33 5.09 9.85 0.67
N ARG A 34 5.21 10.03 1.98
CA ARG A 34 5.41 8.89 2.90
C ARG A 34 4.04 8.30 3.20
N ILE A 35 3.74 7.21 2.50
CA ILE A 35 2.56 6.38 2.78
C ILE A 35 2.99 5.27 3.72
N VAL A 36 2.26 5.08 4.81
CA VAL A 36 2.51 4.08 5.84
C VAL A 36 1.22 3.29 6.08
N ILE A 37 1.32 1.96 6.08
CA ILE A 37 0.21 1.03 6.30
C ILE A 37 0.64 0.08 7.41
N ASN A 38 -0.09 0.03 8.54
CA ASN A 38 0.28 -0.75 9.73
C ASN A 38 1.73 -0.50 10.21
N GLY A 39 2.19 0.75 10.24
CA GLY A 39 3.55 1.12 10.61
C GLY A 39 4.60 0.85 9.53
N ILE A 40 4.22 0.16 8.45
CA ILE A 40 5.13 -0.23 7.36
C ILE A 40 5.10 0.84 6.27
N LYS A 41 6.26 1.45 6.02
CA LYS A 41 6.42 2.41 4.94
C LYS A 41 6.30 1.71 3.59
N VAL A 42 5.44 2.24 2.73
CA VAL A 42 5.27 1.75 1.36
C VAL A 42 6.60 1.86 0.62
N GLY A 43 7.06 0.70 0.16
CA GLY A 43 8.37 0.51 -0.45
C GLY A 43 8.39 0.67 -1.97
N LYS A 44 9.58 0.52 -2.53
CA LYS A 44 9.91 0.70 -3.96
C LYS A 44 9.18 -0.26 -4.92
N TYR A 45 8.57 -1.33 -4.41
CA TYR A 45 7.88 -2.34 -5.23
C TYR A 45 6.39 -2.06 -5.42
N ILE A 46 5.86 -1.00 -4.79
CA ILE A 46 4.49 -0.55 -4.96
C ILE A 46 4.49 0.62 -5.95
N SER A 47 3.70 0.49 -7.01
CA SER A 47 3.56 1.48 -8.07
C SER A 47 2.30 2.33 -7.92
N GLU A 48 1.24 1.79 -7.31
CA GLU A 48 -0.04 2.48 -7.15
C GLU A 48 -0.65 2.20 -5.77
N ILE A 49 -1.30 3.23 -5.22
CA ILE A 49 -2.10 3.15 -3.99
C ILE A 49 -3.38 3.95 -4.22
N ALA A 50 -4.52 3.32 -3.97
CA ALA A 50 -5.83 3.97 -4.04
C ALA A 50 -6.67 3.64 -2.81
N ILE A 51 -7.35 4.65 -2.27
CA ILE A 51 -8.36 4.48 -1.22
C ILE A 51 -9.68 4.21 -1.93
N LEU A 52 -10.27 3.02 -1.71
CA LEU A 52 -11.45 2.57 -2.46
C LEU A 52 -12.77 3.12 -1.91
N ASN A 53 -12.82 3.40 -0.61
CA ASN A 53 -13.99 3.99 0.03
C ASN A 53 -13.56 5.24 0.81
N THR A 54 -14.23 6.36 0.50
CA THR A 54 -14.00 7.66 1.14
C THR A 54 -15.10 8.01 2.15
N SER A 55 -16.07 7.11 2.36
CA SER A 55 -17.11 7.31 3.36
C SER A 55 -16.52 7.22 4.76
N SER A 56 -16.79 8.22 5.61
CA SER A 56 -16.34 8.24 7.00
C SER A 56 -17.04 7.20 7.89
N THR A 57 -18.08 6.53 7.38
CA THR A 57 -18.84 5.50 8.11
C THR A 57 -18.31 4.09 7.90
N GLU A 58 -17.39 3.89 6.96
CA GLU A 58 -16.80 2.59 6.65
C GLU A 58 -15.32 2.57 6.99
N TYR A 59 -14.82 1.42 7.42
CA TYR A 59 -13.37 1.24 7.53
C TYR A 59 -12.73 1.36 6.14
N PRO A 60 -11.59 2.08 6.02
CA PRO A 60 -10.95 2.26 4.73
C PRO A 60 -10.54 0.92 4.12
N ARG A 61 -10.49 0.89 2.80
CA ARG A 61 -10.02 -0.20 1.97
C ARG A 61 -8.96 0.37 1.04
N ILE A 62 -7.75 -0.17 1.11
CA ILE A 62 -6.60 0.34 0.35
C ILE A 62 -6.27 -0.66 -0.74
N LYS A 63 -6.44 -0.25 -1.99
CA LYS A 63 -5.89 -0.98 -3.13
C LYS A 63 -4.42 -0.62 -3.29
N ILE A 64 -3.58 -1.64 -3.40
CA ILE A 64 -2.19 -1.50 -3.78
C ILE A 64 -1.94 -2.23 -5.10
N LYS A 65 -1.00 -1.74 -5.91
CA LYS A 65 -0.49 -2.44 -7.09
C LYS A 65 1.02 -2.45 -7.06
N GLY A 66 1.63 -3.58 -7.34
CA GLY A 66 3.08 -3.69 -7.33
C GLY A 66 3.61 -5.10 -7.53
N MET A 67 4.93 -5.26 -7.42
CA MET A 67 5.60 -6.56 -7.41
C MET A 67 5.51 -7.19 -6.02
N LEU A 68 4.31 -7.60 -5.60
CA LEU A 68 4.02 -8.00 -4.22
C LEU A 68 4.84 -9.20 -3.75
N HIS A 69 5.21 -10.10 -4.67
CA HIS A 69 6.09 -11.24 -4.39
C HIS A 69 7.48 -10.83 -3.87
N ARG A 70 7.94 -9.59 -4.16
CA ARG A 70 9.23 -9.04 -3.71
C ARG A 70 9.18 -8.34 -2.35
N LEU A 71 8.00 -8.23 -1.75
CA LEU A 71 7.86 -7.73 -0.37
C LEU A 71 8.45 -8.75 0.60
N ASP A 72 8.94 -8.28 1.74
CA ASP A 72 9.31 -9.15 2.84
C ASP A 72 8.08 -9.84 3.45
N GLU A 73 8.33 -10.98 4.11
CA GLU A 73 7.26 -11.83 4.65
C GLU A 73 6.45 -11.18 5.77
N GLU A 74 7.05 -10.25 6.52
CA GLU A 74 6.35 -9.47 7.55
C GLU A 74 5.32 -8.55 6.91
N THR A 75 5.71 -7.81 5.87
CA THR A 75 4.82 -6.93 5.10
C THR A 75 3.70 -7.72 4.44
N LYS A 76 4.02 -8.84 3.80
CA LYS A 76 3.02 -9.73 3.19
C LYS A 76 1.98 -10.20 4.20
N ARG A 77 2.43 -10.70 5.36
CA ARG A 77 1.55 -11.14 6.45
C ARG A 77 0.71 -10.00 7.02
N SER A 78 1.33 -8.84 7.25
CA SER A 78 0.64 -7.65 7.76
C SER A 78 -0.49 -7.21 6.84
N TRP A 79 -0.25 -7.25 5.53
CA TRP A 79 -1.20 -6.78 4.52
C TRP A 79 -2.14 -7.87 3.99
N GLY A 80 -2.05 -9.10 4.49
CA GLY A 80 -2.90 -10.23 4.05
C GLY A 80 -2.59 -10.70 2.62
N ILE A 81 -1.37 -10.48 2.15
CA ILE A 81 -0.86 -10.98 0.87
C ILE A 81 -0.27 -12.36 1.17
N GLU A 82 -1.11 -13.38 1.33
CA GLU A 82 -0.58 -14.74 1.47
C GLU A 82 0.17 -15.14 0.18
N GLY A 83 1.31 -15.82 0.36
CA GLY A 83 2.30 -16.11 -0.69
C GLY A 83 1.92 -17.20 -1.66
#